data_AF-A0A7N4NUH1-F1
#
_entry.id   AF-A0A7N4NUH1-F1
#
_cell.length_a   1.000
_cell.length_b   1.000
_cell.length_c   1.000
_cell.angle_alpha   90.00
_cell.angle_beta   90.00
_cell.angle_gamma   90.00
#
_symmetry.space_group_name_H-M   'P 1'
#
loop_
_entity.id
_entity.type
_entity.pdbx_description
1 polymer ?
#
loop_
_entity_poly.entity_id
_entity_poly.type
_entity_poly.pdbx_seq_one_letter_code
_entity_poly.pdbx_strand_id
1 'polypeptide(L)'
;MQVSIACTEQNLRSRSSEDRLCGPRPVPGGGSGSGVTSSHGNPSGGGGNGPKARTVPVARPLGPAAVTHSGALRESAGRGTSMKYRNLGKSGLRVSCLGLGTWVTFGSQISDETAENLMTVAYEHGVNLFDTAEVYAAGKAERTLGNILKSKGWRRSSYIITTKIFWGGQAETEKGLSRKHIIEGLWGSLERLQLGYVDIVFANRSDPNSPMEEIVRAMTFVINQGLALYWGTSRWGAAEIMEAYSVARQFNLIPPACEQAEYHLFQRDKMETQLPELYHKIGVGSVTWSPLACGVITSKNEGRIPETCRGTIKSYQWLKDKVQSEDGKKQQVKVMDLLPIAHQLGCTVAQLSIAWCLRSEAISSVLLEVSNTEQLMENLGALQVLAQLTPQKVLEIHWLLGNKPHTKK
;
A
#
# COMPACT_ATOMS: atom_id res chain seq x y z
N MET A 1 -4.72 -26.46 3.73
CA MET A 1 -3.44 -26.11 3.08
C MET A 1 -3.51 -24.66 2.67
N GLN A 2 -2.80 -23.76 3.36
CA GLN A 2 -2.63 -22.38 2.94
C GLN A 2 -1.72 -22.37 1.71
N VAL A 3 -2.29 -22.19 0.53
CA VAL A 3 -1.51 -21.95 -0.69
C VAL A 3 -1.06 -20.50 -0.64
N SER A 4 0.06 -20.28 0.05
CA SER A 4 0.72 -18.98 0.16
C SER A 4 1.08 -18.49 -1.24
N ILE A 5 0.64 -17.29 -1.61
CA ILE A 5 1.00 -16.66 -2.89
C ILE A 5 2.51 -16.47 -2.88
N ALA A 6 3.19 -17.30 -3.67
CA ALA A 6 4.63 -17.26 -3.91
C ALA A 6 4.97 -15.99 -4.70
N CYS A 7 4.93 -14.85 -4.02
CA CYS A 7 5.51 -13.62 -4.51
C CYS A 7 6.95 -13.53 -3.97
N THR A 8 7.81 -14.48 -4.35
CA THR A 8 9.23 -14.48 -3.96
C THR A 8 10.07 -15.32 -4.93
N GLU A 9 11.26 -14.80 -5.25
CA GLU A 9 12.37 -15.36 -6.06
C GLU A 9 12.44 -15.01 -7.55
N GLN A 10 11.39 -15.12 -8.36
CA GLN A 10 11.57 -15.01 -9.82
C GLN A 10 11.99 -13.61 -10.32
N ASN A 11 11.56 -12.52 -9.66
CA ASN A 11 11.99 -11.16 -10.03
C ASN A 11 13.46 -10.87 -9.69
N LEU A 12 14.10 -11.67 -8.83
CA LEU A 12 15.50 -11.48 -8.46
C LEU A 12 16.44 -12.23 -9.42
N ARG A 13 15.95 -13.28 -10.10
CA ARG A 13 16.75 -14.16 -10.98
C ARG A 13 16.96 -13.63 -12.41
N SER A 14 16.30 -12.55 -12.84
CA SER A 14 16.35 -12.08 -14.24
C SER A 14 17.53 -11.18 -14.62
N ARG A 15 18.60 -11.12 -13.79
CA ARG A 15 19.81 -10.37 -14.16
C ARG A 15 20.76 -11.24 -14.98
N SER A 16 20.71 -11.10 -16.30
CA SER A 16 21.82 -11.48 -17.19
C SER A 16 22.88 -10.36 -17.21
N SER A 17 24.10 -10.78 -17.51
CA SER A 17 25.40 -10.16 -17.26
C SER A 17 25.80 -8.99 -18.17
N GLU A 18 24.90 -8.04 -18.44
CA GLU A 18 25.19 -6.89 -19.31
C GLU A 18 24.75 -5.59 -18.65
N ASP A 19 25.49 -5.14 -17.63
CA ASP A 19 25.51 -3.73 -17.16
C ASP A 19 26.75 -3.49 -16.27
N ARG A 20 27.90 -4.01 -16.71
CA ARG A 20 29.20 -3.71 -16.12
C ARG A 20 30.06 -2.95 -17.10
N LEU A 21 29.78 -1.68 -17.34
CA LEU A 21 30.77 -0.74 -17.88
C LEU A 21 30.39 0.69 -17.50
N CYS A 22 30.95 1.19 -16.40
CA CYS A 22 31.32 2.60 -16.25
C CYS A 22 32.45 2.69 -15.20
N GLY A 23 33.66 2.93 -15.70
CA GLY A 23 34.88 3.09 -14.91
C GLY A 23 34.97 4.43 -14.16
N PRO A 24 35.99 4.58 -13.30
CA PRO A 24 36.07 5.66 -12.33
C PRO A 24 36.61 6.97 -12.94
N ARG A 25 36.21 8.10 -12.37
CA ARG A 25 36.83 9.41 -12.62
C ARG A 25 37.25 10.11 -11.31
N PRO A 26 38.22 11.03 -11.38
CA PRO A 26 39.31 11.12 -10.41
C PRO A 26 39.12 12.18 -9.33
N VAL A 27 39.89 11.99 -8.25
CA VAL A 27 40.11 12.92 -7.14
C VAL A 27 41.32 13.81 -7.46
N PRO A 28 41.34 15.10 -7.09
CA PRO A 28 42.59 15.84 -6.94
C PRO A 28 43.08 15.79 -5.49
N GLY A 29 44.36 15.42 -5.30
CA GLY A 29 45.12 15.62 -4.05
C GLY A 29 45.31 17.12 -3.73
N GLY A 30 45.92 17.55 -2.64
CA GLY A 30 46.69 16.95 -1.57
C GLY A 30 47.42 18.12 -0.89
N GLY A 31 47.60 18.11 0.43
CA GLY A 31 48.27 19.21 1.13
C GLY A 31 48.33 19.02 2.64
N SER A 32 49.46 18.49 3.10
CA SER A 32 49.89 18.31 4.49
C SER A 32 50.20 19.63 5.20
N GLY A 33 49.91 19.73 6.49
CA GLY A 33 50.39 20.82 7.36
C GLY A 33 50.01 20.62 8.83
N SER A 34 50.97 20.15 9.61
CA SER A 34 50.99 19.97 11.07
C SER A 34 50.79 21.25 11.89
N GLY A 35 50.23 21.15 13.10
CA GLY A 35 50.30 22.23 14.10
C GLY A 35 49.44 22.02 15.34
N VAL A 36 50.01 21.39 16.37
CA VAL A 36 49.52 21.34 17.74
C VAL A 36 49.68 22.73 18.38
N THR A 37 48.68 23.24 19.11
CA THR A 37 48.81 23.76 20.48
C THR A 37 47.49 24.36 20.98
N SER A 38 47.10 23.88 22.16
CA SER A 38 46.15 24.47 23.08
C SER A 38 46.77 25.68 23.79
N SER A 39 45.99 26.73 24.02
CA SER A 39 46.16 27.55 25.23
C SER A 39 44.92 28.41 25.47
N HIS A 40 44.40 28.27 26.69
CA HIS A 40 43.43 29.15 27.32
C HIS A 40 44.08 30.49 27.67
N GLY A 41 43.32 31.57 27.57
CA GLY A 41 43.71 32.88 28.09
C GLY A 41 42.55 33.86 28.07
N ASN A 42 41.80 33.91 29.17
CA ASN A 42 40.97 35.07 29.53
C ASN A 42 41.90 36.23 29.95
N PRO A 43 41.48 37.50 29.80
CA PRO A 43 41.08 38.17 31.02
C PRO A 43 39.88 39.14 30.92
N SER A 44 39.42 39.39 32.13
CA SER A 44 38.39 40.24 32.70
C SER A 44 38.28 41.69 32.22
N GLY A 45 37.04 42.20 32.26
CA GLY A 45 36.73 43.46 32.95
C GLY A 45 36.38 44.66 32.06
N GLY A 46 35.17 45.22 32.27
CA GLY A 46 34.84 46.58 31.85
C GLY A 46 33.37 46.77 31.51
N GLY A 47 32.58 47.25 32.48
CA GLY A 47 31.17 47.60 32.29
C GLY A 47 30.96 48.87 31.46
N GLY A 48 29.77 48.99 30.87
CA GLY A 48 29.33 50.22 30.20
C GLY A 48 27.96 50.07 29.55
N ASN A 49 27.02 50.89 30.01
CA ASN A 49 25.61 51.02 29.60
C ASN A 49 25.34 50.92 28.09
N GLY A 50 24.37 50.08 27.70
CA GLY A 50 23.74 50.09 26.37
C GLY A 50 22.30 50.63 26.42
N PRO A 51 21.88 51.54 25.52
CA PRO A 51 20.52 52.05 25.48
C PRO A 51 19.56 51.11 24.73
N LYS A 52 18.29 51.15 25.13
CA LYS A 52 17.17 50.40 24.53
C LYS A 52 16.99 50.79 23.05
N ALA A 53 17.13 49.83 22.14
CA ALA A 53 16.82 49.99 20.72
C ALA A 53 15.44 49.40 20.37
N ARG A 54 14.67 50.23 19.68
CA ARG A 54 13.30 50.07 19.19
C ARG A 54 13.32 49.15 17.95
N THR A 55 12.49 48.11 17.94
CA THR A 55 12.33 47.22 16.76
C THR A 55 11.50 47.90 15.67
N VAL A 56 12.05 47.95 14.46
CA VAL A 56 11.37 48.37 13.22
C VAL A 56 11.03 47.10 12.42
N PRO A 57 9.83 46.92 11.87
CA PRO A 57 9.50 45.74 11.09
C PRO A 57 10.11 45.87 9.68
N VAL A 58 10.84 44.85 9.24
CA VAL A 58 11.37 44.73 7.88
C VAL A 58 10.25 44.25 6.95
N ALA A 59 9.92 45.05 5.94
CA ALA A 59 8.99 44.68 4.88
C ALA A 59 9.63 43.65 3.92
N ARG A 60 8.88 42.62 3.57
CA ARG A 60 9.27 41.54 2.65
C ARG A 60 8.92 41.92 1.20
N PRO A 61 9.75 41.62 0.17
CA PRO A 61 9.42 41.99 -1.20
C PRO A 61 8.31 41.10 -1.76
N LEU A 62 7.35 41.72 -2.46
CA LEU A 62 6.33 41.04 -3.26
C LEU A 62 6.98 40.46 -4.53
N GLY A 63 6.89 39.14 -4.70
CA GLY A 63 7.25 38.45 -5.95
C GLY A 63 6.20 38.66 -7.04
N PRO A 64 6.53 38.43 -8.33
CA PRO A 64 5.67 38.77 -9.46
C PRO A 64 4.44 37.86 -9.55
N ALA A 65 3.36 38.44 -10.08
CA ALA A 65 2.00 37.92 -10.14
C ALA A 65 1.88 36.52 -10.76
N ALA A 66 1.08 35.68 -10.11
CA ALA A 66 0.71 34.35 -10.58
C ALA A 66 -0.15 34.45 -11.86
N VAL A 67 0.29 33.76 -12.91
CA VAL A 67 -0.52 33.45 -14.08
C VAL A 67 -1.64 32.49 -13.63
N THR A 68 -2.88 32.93 -13.75
CA THR A 68 -4.07 32.14 -13.44
C THR A 68 -4.30 31.08 -14.51
N HIS A 69 -3.85 29.84 -14.26
CA HIS A 69 -4.42 28.69 -14.93
C HIS A 69 -5.77 28.36 -14.29
N SER A 70 -6.85 28.85 -14.91
CA SER A 70 -8.22 28.47 -14.59
C SER A 70 -8.49 27.03 -15.04
N GLY A 71 -8.10 26.09 -14.21
CA GLY A 71 -8.52 24.69 -14.26
C GLY A 71 -8.60 24.22 -12.82
N ALA A 72 -9.71 24.54 -12.15
CA ALA A 72 -9.94 24.04 -10.79
C ALA A 72 -10.03 22.51 -10.87
N LEU A 73 -8.91 21.84 -10.63
CA LEU A 73 -8.85 20.39 -10.46
C LEU A 73 -9.91 20.06 -9.40
N ARG A 74 -10.88 19.21 -9.77
CA ARG A 74 -11.90 18.72 -8.86
C ARG A 74 -11.18 17.98 -7.74
N GLU A 75 -10.94 18.68 -6.65
CA GLU A 75 -10.39 18.07 -5.46
C GLU A 75 -11.30 16.92 -5.04
N SER A 76 -10.72 15.86 -4.47
CA SER A 76 -11.44 14.75 -3.84
C SER A 76 -12.27 15.28 -2.66
N ALA A 77 -13.32 16.02 -2.97
CA ALA A 77 -14.36 16.42 -2.06
C ALA A 77 -15.42 15.34 -2.22
N GLY A 78 -15.50 14.43 -1.24
CA GLY A 78 -16.54 13.39 -1.18
C GLY A 78 -17.98 13.90 -1.26
N ARG A 79 -18.21 15.21 -1.38
CA ARG A 79 -19.51 15.83 -1.66
C ARG A 79 -19.98 15.62 -3.10
N GLY A 80 -19.11 15.23 -4.03
CA GLY A 80 -19.44 15.01 -5.45
C GLY A 80 -19.38 13.56 -5.94
N THR A 81 -18.95 12.61 -5.11
CA THR A 81 -18.75 11.20 -5.50
C THR A 81 -19.54 10.24 -4.61
N SER A 82 -19.82 9.04 -5.10
CA SER A 82 -20.47 7.97 -4.30
C SER A 82 -19.51 7.26 -3.33
N MET A 83 -18.25 7.72 -3.24
CA MET A 83 -17.21 7.07 -2.44
C MET A 83 -17.52 7.18 -0.95
N LYS A 84 -17.56 6.04 -0.27
CA LYS A 84 -17.67 5.97 1.19
C LYS A 84 -16.28 5.98 1.81
N TYR A 85 -16.13 6.72 2.91
CA TYR A 85 -14.91 6.76 3.69
C TYR A 85 -15.13 6.09 5.05
N ARG A 86 -14.20 5.26 5.49
CA ARG A 86 -14.24 4.54 6.77
C ARG A 86 -12.97 4.81 7.55
N ASN A 87 -13.04 4.70 8.88
CA ASN A 87 -11.83 4.68 9.69
C ASN A 87 -11.02 3.41 9.38
N LEU A 88 -9.70 3.55 9.39
CA LEU A 88 -8.80 2.41 9.32
C LEU A 88 -8.67 1.79 10.70
N GLY A 89 -9.41 0.71 10.93
CA GLY A 89 -9.55 0.14 12.27
C GLY A 89 -10.20 1.13 13.23
N LYS A 90 -9.68 1.20 14.46
CA LYS A 90 -10.06 2.21 15.45
C LYS A 90 -9.19 3.48 15.39
N SER A 91 -8.30 3.60 14.40
CA SER A 91 -7.49 4.83 14.22
C SER A 91 -8.34 6.00 13.71
N GLY A 92 -7.80 7.22 13.82
CA GLY A 92 -8.43 8.43 13.27
C GLY A 92 -8.29 8.56 11.74
N LEU A 93 -7.47 7.73 11.09
CA LEU A 93 -7.21 7.81 9.66
C LEU A 93 -8.44 7.36 8.85
N ARG A 94 -8.96 8.22 7.97
CA ARG A 94 -10.11 7.90 7.11
C ARG A 94 -9.68 7.55 5.68
N VAL A 95 -9.92 6.30 5.29
CA VAL A 95 -9.62 5.78 3.96
C VAL A 95 -10.88 5.65 3.13
N SER A 96 -10.76 5.83 1.81
CA SER A 96 -11.79 5.44 0.86
C SER A 96 -12.01 3.93 0.94
N CYS A 97 -13.25 3.46 0.86
CA CYS A 97 -13.55 2.04 0.96
C CYS A 97 -12.99 1.23 -0.23
N LEU A 98 -12.65 1.89 -1.33
CA LEU A 98 -11.82 1.34 -2.40
C LEU A 98 -10.48 2.09 -2.45
N GLY A 99 -9.38 1.35 -2.57
CA GLY A 99 -8.04 1.89 -2.82
C GLY A 99 -7.49 1.41 -4.16
N LEU A 100 -6.39 1.99 -4.61
CA LEU A 100 -5.69 1.57 -5.83
C LEU A 100 -4.29 1.05 -5.49
N GLY A 101 -4.05 -0.24 -5.77
CA GLY A 101 -2.75 -0.88 -5.64
C GLY A 101 -1.95 -0.82 -6.93
N THR A 102 -0.62 -0.76 -6.81
CA THR A 102 0.30 -0.66 -7.95
C THR A 102 0.98 -1.99 -8.32
N TRP A 103 0.59 -3.11 -7.70
CA TRP A 103 1.22 -4.40 -7.97
C TRP A 103 0.96 -4.87 -9.40
N VAL A 104 1.99 -5.44 -10.04
CA VAL A 104 2.01 -5.90 -11.45
C VAL A 104 1.96 -4.79 -12.49
N THR A 105 1.25 -3.70 -12.21
CA THR A 105 0.91 -2.68 -13.19
C THR A 105 1.98 -1.61 -13.31
N PHE A 106 2.17 -0.78 -12.27
CA PHE A 106 3.01 0.42 -12.37
C PHE A 106 4.49 0.04 -12.51
N GLY A 107 5.20 0.71 -13.42
CA GLY A 107 6.61 0.44 -13.71
C GLY A 107 6.87 -0.93 -14.36
N SER A 108 5.82 -1.63 -14.80
CA SER A 108 5.92 -2.95 -15.44
C SER A 108 4.89 -3.13 -16.56
N GLN A 109 3.68 -3.63 -16.27
CA GLN A 109 2.71 -4.06 -17.29
C GLN A 109 2.12 -2.91 -18.12
N ILE A 110 1.97 -1.71 -17.53
CA ILE A 110 1.33 -0.56 -18.18
C ILE A 110 2.32 0.59 -18.34
N SER A 111 2.05 1.49 -19.28
CA SER A 111 2.84 2.71 -19.47
C SER A 111 2.64 3.70 -18.31
N ASP A 112 3.62 4.58 -18.07
CA ASP A 112 3.50 5.64 -17.06
C ASP A 112 2.31 6.58 -17.35
N GLU A 113 1.98 6.83 -18.62
CA GLU A 113 0.79 7.59 -19.02
C GLU A 113 -0.51 6.88 -18.62
N THR A 114 -0.58 5.56 -18.80
CA THR A 114 -1.75 4.77 -18.36
C THR A 114 -1.85 4.77 -16.84
N ALA A 115 -0.72 4.64 -16.14
CA ALA A 115 -0.67 4.71 -14.68
C ALA A 115 -1.14 6.09 -14.16
N GLU A 116 -0.72 7.17 -14.81
CA GLU A 116 -1.17 8.53 -14.51
C GLU A 116 -2.68 8.68 -14.71
N ASN A 117 -3.21 8.19 -15.84
CA ASN A 117 -4.64 8.25 -16.14
C ASN A 117 -5.46 7.48 -15.08
N LEU A 118 -5.05 6.25 -14.76
CA LEU A 118 -5.69 5.42 -13.73
C LEU A 118 -5.72 6.11 -12.37
N MET A 119 -4.59 6.68 -11.94
CA MET A 119 -4.50 7.37 -10.66
C MET A 119 -5.35 8.64 -10.65
N THR A 120 -5.38 9.39 -11.77
CA THR A 120 -6.20 10.60 -11.92
C THR A 120 -7.68 10.26 -11.80
N VAL A 121 -8.15 9.28 -12.57
CA VAL A 121 -9.55 8.84 -12.53
C VAL A 121 -9.92 8.33 -11.14
N ALA A 122 -9.07 7.52 -10.50
CA ALA A 122 -9.32 7.04 -9.14
C ALA A 122 -9.47 8.21 -8.15
N TYR A 123 -8.54 9.17 -8.17
CA TYR A 123 -8.56 10.34 -7.29
C TYR A 123 -9.81 11.22 -7.50
N GLU A 124 -10.17 11.47 -8.76
CA GLU A 124 -11.39 12.24 -9.10
C GLU A 124 -12.68 11.54 -8.69
N HIS A 125 -12.68 10.21 -8.57
CA HIS A 125 -13.79 9.41 -8.05
C HIS A 125 -13.77 9.28 -6.51
N GLY A 126 -12.86 9.96 -5.83
CA GLY A 126 -12.77 9.99 -4.37
C GLY A 126 -11.87 8.92 -3.76
N VAL A 127 -11.15 8.13 -4.56
CA VAL A 127 -10.14 7.23 -4.00
C VAL A 127 -9.02 8.07 -3.38
N ASN A 128 -8.74 7.87 -2.10
CA ASN A 128 -7.65 8.54 -1.41
C ASN A 128 -6.54 7.58 -0.99
N LEU A 129 -6.75 6.26 -1.03
CA LEU A 129 -5.76 5.25 -0.64
C LEU A 129 -5.03 4.70 -1.86
N PHE A 130 -3.70 4.89 -1.89
CA PHE A 130 -2.82 4.36 -2.93
C PHE A 130 -1.71 3.51 -2.29
N ASP A 131 -1.57 2.29 -2.78
CA ASP A 131 -0.74 1.26 -2.14
C ASP A 131 0.35 0.74 -3.08
N THR A 132 1.58 0.67 -2.56
CA THR A 132 2.77 0.21 -3.29
C THR A 132 3.68 -0.62 -2.38
N ALA A 133 4.88 -0.98 -2.85
CA ALA A 133 5.93 -1.65 -2.07
C ALA A 133 7.30 -1.48 -2.72
N GLU A 134 8.38 -1.53 -1.92
CA GLU A 134 9.75 -1.40 -2.43
C GLU A 134 10.10 -2.46 -3.50
N VAL A 135 9.50 -3.66 -3.38
CA VAL A 135 9.77 -4.78 -4.28
C VAL A 135 9.03 -4.68 -5.61
N TYR A 136 7.98 -3.85 -5.70
CA TYR A 136 7.14 -3.77 -6.90
C TYR A 136 7.91 -3.17 -8.06
N ALA A 137 8.11 -4.01 -9.10
CA ALA A 137 8.96 -3.70 -10.23
C ALA A 137 10.36 -3.20 -9.81
N ALA A 138 10.92 -3.76 -8.73
CA ALA A 138 12.20 -3.33 -8.13
C ALA A 138 12.26 -1.82 -7.87
N GLY A 139 11.22 -1.29 -7.21
CA GLY A 139 11.08 0.12 -6.86
C GLY A 139 10.61 1.03 -8.00
N LYS A 140 10.44 0.53 -9.23
CA LYS A 140 9.92 1.36 -10.34
C LYS A 140 8.47 1.80 -10.08
N ALA A 141 7.65 0.95 -9.47
CA ALA A 141 6.27 1.32 -9.13
C ALA A 141 6.20 2.55 -8.22
N GLU A 142 7.09 2.62 -7.21
CA GLU A 142 7.21 3.79 -6.33
C GLU A 142 7.67 5.04 -7.07
N ARG A 143 8.61 4.92 -8.03
CA ARG A 143 9.04 6.05 -8.86
C ARG A 143 7.92 6.57 -9.76
N THR A 144 7.21 5.68 -10.44
CA THR A 144 6.04 6.05 -11.26
C THR A 144 4.99 6.75 -10.40
N LEU A 145 4.65 6.19 -9.24
CA LEU A 145 3.70 6.79 -8.30
C LEU A 145 4.14 8.19 -7.82
N GLY A 146 5.42 8.33 -7.42
CA GLY A 146 5.98 9.61 -6.99
C GLY A 146 5.98 10.67 -8.09
N ASN A 147 6.31 10.29 -9.33
CA ASN A 147 6.28 11.18 -10.49
C ASN A 147 4.87 11.69 -10.76
N ILE A 148 3.86 10.82 -10.70
CA ILE A 148 2.46 11.21 -10.90
C ILE A 148 2.02 12.19 -9.80
N LEU A 149 2.31 11.88 -8.53
CA LEU A 149 1.96 12.74 -7.40
C LEU A 149 2.57 14.14 -7.54
N LYS A 150 3.85 14.21 -7.92
CA LYS A 150 4.57 15.47 -8.16
C LYS A 150 4.01 16.24 -9.36
N SER A 151 3.75 15.55 -10.46
CA SER A 151 3.18 16.13 -11.69
C SER A 151 1.79 16.71 -11.46
N LYS A 152 0.92 15.97 -10.76
CA LYS A 152 -0.47 16.40 -10.48
C LYS A 152 -0.56 17.51 -9.46
N GLY A 153 0.46 17.67 -8.59
CA GLY A 153 0.48 18.71 -7.58
C GLY A 153 -0.68 18.62 -6.57
N TRP A 154 -1.27 17.43 -6.39
CA TRP A 154 -2.32 17.24 -5.38
C TRP A 154 -1.77 17.51 -3.98
N ARG A 155 -2.59 18.09 -3.12
CA ARG A 155 -2.19 18.35 -1.73
C ARG A 155 -1.82 17.05 -1.04
N ARG A 156 -0.60 16.98 -0.47
CA ARG A 156 -0.16 15.79 0.29
C ARG A 156 -1.13 15.36 1.39
N SER A 157 -1.89 16.31 1.95
CA SER A 157 -2.89 16.08 2.99
C SER A 157 -4.22 15.48 2.50
N SER A 158 -4.46 15.36 1.20
CA SER A 158 -5.73 14.83 0.65
C SER A 158 -5.68 13.36 0.25
N TYR A 159 -4.51 12.74 0.23
CA TYR A 159 -4.32 11.34 -0.12
C TYR A 159 -3.47 10.61 0.93
N ILE A 160 -3.59 9.28 0.89
CA ILE A 160 -2.99 8.31 1.79
C ILE A 160 -2.11 7.41 0.94
N ILE A 161 -0.80 7.45 1.20
CA ILE A 161 0.19 6.57 0.57
C ILE A 161 0.60 5.48 1.55
N THR A 162 0.56 4.24 1.08
CA THR A 162 1.08 3.09 1.80
C THR A 162 2.19 2.42 1.02
N THR A 163 3.29 2.06 1.69
CA THR A 163 4.35 1.21 1.12
C THR A 163 4.65 0.05 2.06
N LYS A 164 5.31 -1.00 1.55
CA LYS A 164 5.66 -2.19 2.32
C LYS A 164 7.12 -2.52 2.20
N ILE A 165 7.72 -2.88 3.32
CA ILE A 165 9.13 -3.21 3.47
C ILE A 165 9.29 -4.70 3.79
N PHE A 166 10.17 -5.37 3.04
CA PHE A 166 10.75 -6.68 3.32
C PHE A 166 11.82 -7.07 2.29
N TRP A 167 11.72 -6.65 1.02
CA TRP A 167 12.63 -7.04 -0.07
C TRP A 167 13.12 -5.81 -0.83
N GLY A 168 14.18 -5.18 -0.36
CA GLY A 168 14.74 -3.98 -1.00
C GLY A 168 15.88 -4.26 -1.98
N GLY A 169 16.52 -5.42 -1.90
CA GLY A 169 17.69 -5.72 -2.73
C GLY A 169 18.15 -7.18 -2.70
N GLN A 170 19.38 -7.39 -3.18
CA GLN A 170 19.98 -8.72 -3.35
C GLN A 170 20.90 -9.10 -2.20
N ALA A 171 21.48 -8.10 -1.51
CA ALA A 171 22.36 -8.36 -0.39
C ALA A 171 21.56 -8.92 0.80
N GLU A 172 22.22 -9.71 1.64
CA GLU A 172 21.58 -10.35 2.79
C GLU A 172 20.92 -9.35 3.74
N THR A 173 21.47 -8.13 3.81
CA THR A 173 20.98 -7.06 4.68
C THR A 173 19.94 -6.15 4.03
N GLU A 174 19.59 -6.37 2.75
CA GLU A 174 18.59 -5.61 2.00
C GLU A 174 17.22 -6.35 1.98
N LYS A 175 16.99 -7.22 2.97
CA LYS A 175 15.73 -7.95 3.13
C LYS A 175 15.41 -8.21 4.61
N GLY A 176 14.16 -8.59 4.88
CA GLY A 176 13.65 -8.91 6.21
C GLY A 176 13.06 -7.71 6.94
N LEU A 177 12.89 -7.85 8.26
CA LEU A 177 12.35 -6.83 9.15
C LEU A 177 13.32 -6.45 10.27
N SER A 178 14.62 -6.60 10.01
CA SER A 178 15.63 -6.02 10.89
C SER A 178 15.47 -4.51 10.95
N ARG A 179 15.89 -3.90 12.07
CA ARG A 179 15.90 -2.44 12.23
C ARG A 179 16.66 -1.75 11.11
N LYS A 180 17.77 -2.34 10.66
CA LYS A 180 18.56 -1.86 9.52
C LYS A 180 17.70 -1.75 8.27
N HIS A 181 17.08 -2.86 7.85
CA HIS A 181 16.31 -2.88 6.60
C HIS A 181 15.01 -2.05 6.69
N ILE A 182 14.33 -2.03 7.83
CA ILE A 182 13.13 -1.18 8.01
C ILE A 182 13.47 0.29 7.76
N ILE A 183 14.57 0.79 8.34
CA ILE A 183 14.97 2.19 8.22
C ILE A 183 15.49 2.48 6.81
N GLU A 184 16.46 1.68 6.32
CA GLU A 184 17.09 1.91 5.02
C GLU A 184 16.12 1.69 3.86
N GLY A 185 15.30 0.63 3.93
CA GLY A 185 14.26 0.34 2.95
C GLY A 185 13.22 1.45 2.87
N LEU A 186 12.74 1.97 4.02
CA LEU A 186 11.79 3.08 4.02
C LEU A 186 12.40 4.37 3.49
N TRP A 187 13.65 4.69 3.82
CA TRP A 187 14.35 5.84 3.22
C TRP A 187 14.43 5.71 1.70
N GLY A 188 14.83 4.54 1.20
CA GLY A 188 14.86 4.29 -0.24
C GLY A 188 13.48 4.42 -0.89
N SER A 189 12.42 3.95 -0.23
CA SER A 189 11.05 4.12 -0.69
C SER A 189 10.63 5.59 -0.75
N LEU A 190 10.90 6.37 0.29
CA LEU A 190 10.58 7.81 0.35
C LEU A 190 11.31 8.60 -0.74
N GLU A 191 12.59 8.28 -1.00
CA GLU A 191 13.36 8.87 -2.09
C GLU A 191 12.70 8.59 -3.45
N ARG A 192 12.34 7.32 -3.72
CA ARG A 192 11.66 6.93 -4.97
C ARG A 192 10.30 7.59 -5.13
N LEU A 193 9.53 7.68 -4.04
CA LEU A 193 8.23 8.34 -3.99
C LEU A 193 8.31 9.87 -4.05
N GLN A 194 9.49 10.46 -3.79
CA GLN A 194 9.67 11.91 -3.64
C GLN A 194 8.75 12.50 -2.55
N LEU A 195 8.62 11.79 -1.42
CA LEU A 195 7.77 12.19 -0.29
C LEU A 195 8.60 12.33 0.98
N GLY A 196 8.19 13.25 1.87
CA GLY A 196 8.76 13.35 3.22
C GLY A 196 8.30 12.23 4.16
N TYR A 197 7.12 11.67 3.91
CA TYR A 197 6.54 10.59 4.71
C TYR A 197 5.51 9.76 3.91
N VAL A 198 5.30 8.51 4.33
CA VAL A 198 4.13 7.71 3.95
C VAL A 198 3.09 7.72 5.08
N ASP A 199 1.82 7.57 4.76
CA ASP A 199 0.79 7.52 5.80
C ASP A 199 0.88 6.21 6.59
N ILE A 200 1.18 5.11 5.90
CA ILE A 200 1.37 3.80 6.54
C ILE A 200 2.56 3.08 5.93
N VAL A 201 3.49 2.64 6.77
CA VAL A 201 4.51 1.66 6.40
C VAL A 201 4.07 0.26 6.85
N PHE A 202 4.06 -0.70 5.94
CA PHE A 202 3.71 -2.08 6.23
C PHE A 202 4.94 -2.97 6.33
N ALA A 203 4.94 -3.90 7.29
CA ALA A 203 5.74 -5.11 7.19
C ALA A 203 5.11 -6.03 6.13
N ASN A 204 5.78 -6.24 4.97
CA ASN A 204 5.17 -6.90 3.80
C ASN A 204 4.77 -8.38 4.06
N ARG A 205 5.53 -9.06 4.93
CA ARG A 205 5.27 -10.41 5.47
C ARG A 205 5.90 -10.52 6.86
N SER A 206 5.64 -11.60 7.60
CA SER A 206 6.36 -11.84 8.87
C SER A 206 7.80 -12.29 8.60
N ASP A 207 8.68 -11.98 9.56
CA ASP A 207 10.10 -12.32 9.51
C ASP A 207 10.47 -13.20 10.73
N PRO A 208 10.66 -14.51 10.55
CA PRO A 208 11.06 -15.39 11.65
C PRO A 208 12.49 -15.15 12.13
N ASN A 209 13.32 -14.41 11.37
CA ASN A 209 14.71 -14.15 11.71
C ASN A 209 14.91 -12.87 12.53
N SER A 210 13.88 -12.03 12.65
CA SER A 210 13.93 -10.76 13.39
C SER A 210 13.03 -10.84 14.62
N PRO A 211 13.55 -10.57 15.84
CA PRO A 211 12.72 -10.57 17.05
C PRO A 211 11.60 -9.53 16.97
N MET A 212 10.41 -9.88 17.47
CA MET A 212 9.25 -8.98 17.43
C MET A 212 9.52 -7.62 18.08
N GLU A 213 10.24 -7.60 19.20
CA GLU A 213 10.65 -6.36 19.87
C GLU A 213 11.44 -5.42 18.95
N GLU A 214 12.39 -5.95 18.19
CA GLU A 214 13.19 -5.16 17.25
C GLU A 214 12.31 -4.56 16.15
N ILE A 215 11.40 -5.36 15.58
CA ILE A 215 10.46 -4.94 14.54
C ILE A 215 9.60 -3.78 15.05
N VAL A 216 8.95 -3.95 16.21
CA VAL A 216 8.05 -2.92 16.77
C VAL A 216 8.82 -1.65 17.16
N ARG A 217 10.04 -1.78 17.71
CA ARG A 217 10.91 -0.61 18.00
C ARG A 217 11.35 0.10 16.73
N ALA A 218 11.66 -0.61 15.65
CA ALA A 218 12.02 -0.03 14.36
C ALA A 218 10.84 0.71 13.72
N MET A 219 9.66 0.09 13.71
CA MET A 219 8.42 0.72 13.22
C MET A 219 8.05 1.96 14.04
N THR A 220 8.16 1.88 15.37
CA THR A 220 7.95 3.03 16.27
C THR A 220 8.97 4.14 16.00
N PHE A 221 10.23 3.79 15.76
CA PHE A 221 11.27 4.76 15.45
C PHE A 221 10.98 5.53 14.17
N VAL A 222 10.63 4.85 13.07
CA VAL A 222 10.35 5.56 11.80
C VAL A 222 9.12 6.46 11.89
N ILE A 223 8.14 6.12 12.73
CA ILE A 223 7.00 7.00 13.03
C ILE A 223 7.45 8.22 13.83
N ASN A 224 8.23 8.03 14.90
CA ASN A 224 8.72 9.14 15.72
C ASN A 224 9.67 10.08 14.96
N GLN A 225 10.34 9.58 13.91
CA GLN A 225 11.14 10.40 12.99
C GLN A 225 10.30 11.12 11.92
N GLY A 226 8.98 10.90 11.90
CA GLY A 226 8.09 11.50 10.92
C GLY A 226 8.21 10.91 9.51
N LEU A 227 8.83 9.73 9.35
CA LEU A 227 8.97 9.05 8.05
C LEU A 227 7.70 8.27 7.68
N ALA A 228 6.92 7.89 8.69
CA ALA A 228 5.58 7.31 8.54
C ALA A 228 4.63 7.91 9.59
N LEU A 229 3.32 7.94 9.32
CA LEU A 229 2.33 8.37 10.33
C LEU A 229 1.82 7.19 11.18
N TYR A 230 1.66 6.03 10.54
CA TYR A 230 1.24 4.78 11.16
C TYR A 230 2.08 3.62 10.60
N TRP A 231 1.96 2.45 11.22
CA TRP A 231 2.45 1.21 10.63
C TRP A 231 1.40 0.12 10.67
N GLY A 232 1.59 -0.90 9.84
CA GLY A 232 0.71 -2.06 9.77
C GLY A 232 1.45 -3.34 9.42
N THR A 233 0.73 -4.44 9.48
CA THR A 233 1.22 -5.77 9.12
C THR A 233 0.59 -6.22 7.79
N SER A 234 1.23 -7.16 7.09
CA SER A 234 0.68 -7.78 5.88
C SER A 234 1.02 -9.25 5.89
N ARG A 235 0.02 -10.11 5.71
CA ARG A 235 0.15 -11.58 5.71
C ARG A 235 0.49 -12.19 7.07
N TRP A 236 0.40 -11.44 8.17
CA TRP A 236 0.70 -11.94 9.51
C TRP A 236 -0.46 -12.76 10.08
N GLY A 237 -0.17 -13.79 10.86
CA GLY A 237 -1.17 -14.52 11.64
C GLY A 237 -1.71 -13.68 12.80
N ALA A 238 -2.89 -14.02 13.31
CA ALA A 238 -3.48 -13.28 14.43
C ALA A 238 -2.61 -13.32 15.70
N ALA A 239 -1.87 -14.42 15.92
CA ALA A 239 -0.94 -14.54 17.03
C ALA A 239 0.24 -13.56 16.90
N GLU A 240 0.85 -13.44 15.72
CA GLU A 240 1.96 -12.50 15.47
C GLU A 240 1.50 -11.04 15.62
N ILE A 241 0.29 -10.70 15.16
CA ILE A 241 -0.29 -9.35 15.34
C ILE A 241 -0.53 -9.05 16.83
N MET A 242 -1.03 -10.02 17.58
CA MET A 242 -1.22 -9.89 19.02
C MET A 242 0.11 -9.79 19.78
N GLU A 243 1.14 -10.51 19.33
CA GLU A 243 2.49 -10.42 19.87
C GLU A 243 3.07 -9.01 19.66
N ALA A 244 2.96 -8.46 18.45
CA ALA A 244 3.36 -7.08 18.17
C ALA A 244 2.63 -6.06 19.05
N TYR A 245 1.32 -6.26 19.25
CA TYR A 245 0.54 -5.43 20.17
C TYR A 245 1.01 -5.57 21.62
N SER A 246 1.28 -6.80 22.08
CA SER A 246 1.77 -7.09 23.42
C SER A 246 3.12 -6.41 23.69
N VAL A 247 4.07 -6.56 22.76
CA VAL A 247 5.37 -5.86 22.79
C VAL A 247 5.17 -4.35 22.86
N ALA A 248 4.27 -3.80 22.04
CA ALA A 248 4.00 -2.38 22.04
C ALA A 248 3.47 -1.89 23.39
N ARG A 249 2.57 -2.64 24.03
CA ARG A 249 2.05 -2.29 25.36
C ARG A 249 3.10 -2.44 26.45
N GLN A 250 3.90 -3.51 26.42
CA GLN A 250 4.93 -3.77 27.42
C GLN A 250 6.01 -2.69 27.44
N PHE A 251 6.42 -2.20 26.26
CA PHE A 251 7.53 -1.26 26.13
C PHE A 251 7.10 0.18 25.78
N ASN A 252 5.79 0.49 25.89
CA ASN A 252 5.22 1.79 25.54
C ASN A 252 5.59 2.27 24.12
N LEU A 253 5.48 1.35 23.16
CA LEU A 253 5.73 1.59 21.74
C LEU A 253 4.39 1.74 20.99
N ILE A 254 4.47 2.02 19.69
CA ILE A 254 3.30 2.23 18.85
C ILE A 254 2.84 0.88 18.28
N PRO A 255 1.59 0.43 18.54
CA PRO A 255 1.07 -0.83 17.99
C PRO A 255 0.70 -0.68 16.49
N PRO A 256 0.58 -1.79 15.74
CA PRO A 256 0.14 -1.73 14.35
C PRO A 256 -1.32 -1.28 14.26
N ALA A 257 -1.63 -0.42 13.30
CA ALA A 257 -2.98 0.14 13.11
C ALA A 257 -3.89 -0.74 12.24
N CYS A 258 -3.30 -1.55 11.35
CA CYS A 258 -4.04 -2.37 10.40
C CYS A 258 -3.26 -3.58 9.93
N GLU A 259 -4.00 -4.57 9.42
CA GLU A 259 -3.49 -5.72 8.70
C GLU A 259 -3.92 -5.64 7.22
N GLN A 260 -2.98 -5.90 6.31
CA GLN A 260 -3.22 -6.00 4.89
C GLN A 260 -3.30 -7.49 4.46
N ALA A 261 -4.51 -8.01 4.24
CA ALA A 261 -4.77 -9.44 4.07
C ALA A 261 -5.52 -9.80 2.77
N GLU A 262 -5.27 -11.00 2.24
CA GLU A 262 -5.98 -11.51 1.06
C GLU A 262 -7.45 -11.72 1.40
N TYR A 263 -8.36 -11.18 0.57
CA TYR A 263 -9.79 -11.44 0.73
C TYR A 263 -10.50 -11.45 -0.61
N HIS A 264 -11.19 -12.56 -0.87
CA HIS A 264 -12.10 -12.71 -2.00
C HIS A 264 -13.02 -13.91 -1.75
N LEU A 265 -13.93 -14.20 -2.67
CA LEU A 265 -14.94 -15.26 -2.55
C LEU A 265 -14.37 -16.66 -2.23
N PHE A 266 -13.09 -16.90 -2.55
CA PHE A 266 -12.40 -18.19 -2.35
C PHE A 266 -11.32 -18.16 -1.26
N GLN A 267 -11.03 -17.01 -0.67
CA GLN A 267 -10.08 -16.85 0.43
C GLN A 267 -10.73 -16.00 1.53
N ARG A 268 -11.31 -16.68 2.53
CA ARG A 268 -12.25 -16.05 3.47
C ARG A 268 -11.88 -16.18 4.94
N ASP A 269 -11.19 -17.26 5.30
CA ASP A 269 -11.02 -17.71 6.69
C ASP A 269 -10.48 -16.60 7.60
N LYS A 270 -9.23 -16.15 7.38
CA LYS A 270 -8.59 -15.11 8.20
C LYS A 270 -9.45 -13.85 8.38
N MET A 271 -10.08 -13.40 7.30
CA MET A 271 -10.84 -12.15 7.29
C MET A 271 -12.20 -12.25 7.99
N GLU A 272 -12.83 -13.42 7.96
CA GLU A 272 -14.16 -13.62 8.55
C GLU A 272 -14.09 -14.22 9.96
N THR A 273 -13.00 -14.89 10.33
CA THR A 273 -12.87 -15.55 11.64
C THR A 273 -11.87 -14.87 12.58
N GLN A 274 -10.76 -14.32 12.07
CA GLN A 274 -9.67 -13.82 12.92
C GLN A 274 -9.65 -12.28 13.03
N LEU A 275 -9.73 -11.56 11.91
CA LEU A 275 -9.63 -10.09 11.93
C LEU A 275 -10.77 -9.37 12.68
N PRO A 276 -12.03 -9.85 12.67
CA PRO A 276 -13.07 -9.24 13.49
C PRO A 276 -12.72 -9.25 14.99
N GLU A 277 -12.12 -10.35 15.48
CA GLU A 277 -11.68 -10.43 16.87
C GLU A 277 -10.54 -9.45 17.18
N LEU A 278 -9.55 -9.33 16.28
CA LEU A 278 -8.47 -8.35 16.42
C LEU A 278 -8.98 -6.91 16.41
N TYR A 279 -9.94 -6.60 15.55
CA TYR A 279 -10.61 -5.29 15.53
C TYR A 279 -11.28 -4.99 16.88
N HIS A 280 -12.05 -5.93 17.42
CA HIS A 280 -12.74 -5.71 18.69
C HIS A 280 -11.78 -5.60 19.88
N LYS A 281 -10.78 -6.50 19.97
CA LYS A 281 -9.84 -6.60 21.11
C LYS A 281 -8.79 -5.49 21.12
N ILE A 282 -8.16 -5.21 19.97
CA ILE A 282 -6.99 -4.32 19.89
C ILE A 282 -7.14 -3.18 18.88
N GLY A 283 -8.25 -3.12 18.14
CA GLY A 283 -8.56 -2.00 17.25
C GLY A 283 -7.89 -2.04 15.88
N VAL A 284 -7.25 -3.15 15.52
CA VAL A 284 -6.59 -3.33 14.22
C VAL A 284 -7.63 -3.35 13.10
N GLY A 285 -7.45 -2.47 12.12
CA GLY A 285 -8.27 -2.41 10.91
C GLY A 285 -7.82 -3.41 9.85
N SER A 286 -8.59 -3.48 8.75
CA SER A 286 -8.26 -4.36 7.64
C SER A 286 -8.26 -3.62 6.31
N VAL A 287 -7.18 -3.77 5.56
CA VAL A 287 -7.11 -3.43 4.13
C VAL A 287 -6.99 -4.74 3.36
N THR A 288 -7.92 -5.03 2.46
CA THR A 288 -7.87 -6.31 1.75
C THR A 288 -7.31 -6.17 0.35
N TRP A 289 -6.64 -7.20 -0.15
CA TRP A 289 -6.06 -7.23 -1.50
C TRP A 289 -6.51 -8.45 -2.30
N SER A 290 -6.28 -8.40 -3.62
CA SER A 290 -6.73 -9.40 -4.61
C SER A 290 -8.24 -9.75 -4.53
N PRO A 291 -9.17 -8.76 -4.54
CA PRO A 291 -10.61 -9.03 -4.48
C PRO A 291 -11.14 -9.86 -5.65
N LEU A 292 -10.37 -9.93 -6.75
CA LEU A 292 -10.67 -10.71 -7.95
C LEU A 292 -9.73 -11.91 -8.14
N ALA A 293 -8.96 -12.29 -7.10
CA ALA A 293 -7.95 -13.34 -7.15
C ALA A 293 -7.04 -13.25 -8.39
N CYS A 294 -6.41 -12.09 -8.59
CA CYS A 294 -5.57 -11.79 -9.76
C CYS A 294 -6.29 -11.89 -11.13
N GLY A 295 -7.61 -11.67 -11.17
CA GLY A 295 -8.42 -11.69 -12.39
C GLY A 295 -9.12 -13.03 -12.67
N VAL A 296 -8.94 -14.03 -11.79
CA VAL A 296 -9.64 -15.32 -11.87
C VAL A 296 -11.14 -15.15 -11.67
N ILE A 297 -11.54 -14.25 -10.76
CA ILE A 297 -12.95 -13.93 -10.49
C ILE A 297 -13.44 -12.88 -11.49
N THR A 298 -13.32 -13.18 -12.77
CA THR A 298 -13.93 -12.40 -13.85
C THR A 298 -14.59 -13.36 -14.84
N SER A 299 -15.74 -12.97 -15.39
CA SER A 299 -16.45 -13.77 -16.40
C SER A 299 -15.73 -13.81 -17.74
N LYS A 300 -14.65 -13.03 -17.92
CA LYS A 300 -13.82 -13.00 -19.13
C LYS A 300 -13.13 -14.34 -19.43
N ASN A 301 -13.04 -15.21 -18.43
CA ASN A 301 -12.36 -16.49 -18.54
C ASN A 301 -13.35 -17.64 -18.80
N GLU A 302 -14.12 -17.66 -19.90
CA GLU A 302 -15.02 -18.77 -20.29
C GLU A 302 -14.24 -20.11 -20.51
N GLY A 303 -13.60 -20.64 -19.46
CA GLY A 303 -12.66 -21.75 -19.50
C GLY A 303 -11.32 -21.46 -20.19
N ARG A 304 -11.15 -20.30 -20.85
CA ARG A 304 -9.91 -19.91 -21.56
C ARG A 304 -9.24 -18.73 -20.85
N ILE A 305 -7.92 -18.78 -20.69
CA ILE A 305 -7.12 -17.65 -20.17
C ILE A 305 -6.98 -16.65 -21.32
N PRO A 306 -7.54 -15.42 -21.25
CA PRO A 306 -7.32 -14.40 -22.26
C PRO A 306 -5.84 -14.07 -22.40
N GLU A 307 -5.36 -13.75 -23.60
CA GLU A 307 -3.96 -13.37 -23.85
C GLU A 307 -3.51 -12.16 -23.00
N THR A 308 -4.45 -11.31 -22.59
CA THR A 308 -4.26 -10.12 -21.76
C THR A 308 -4.35 -10.38 -20.25
N CYS A 309 -4.62 -11.61 -19.82
CA CYS A 309 -4.72 -11.97 -18.41
C CYS A 309 -3.34 -12.04 -17.76
N ARG A 310 -3.20 -11.67 -16.48
CA ARG A 310 -1.89 -11.65 -15.79
C ARG A 310 -1.14 -12.98 -15.85
N GLY A 311 -1.85 -14.10 -15.99
CA GLY A 311 -1.25 -15.42 -16.15
C GLY A 311 -0.43 -15.63 -17.42
N THR A 312 -0.46 -14.70 -18.40
CA THR A 312 0.38 -14.74 -19.60
C THR A 312 1.72 -14.02 -19.43
N ILE A 313 1.90 -13.26 -18.34
CA ILE A 313 3.18 -12.64 -18.00
C ILE A 313 4.14 -13.76 -17.56
N LYS A 314 5.34 -13.84 -18.17
CA LYS A 314 6.30 -14.94 -17.94
C LYS A 314 6.64 -15.20 -16.46
N SER A 315 6.63 -14.17 -15.61
CA SER A 315 6.86 -14.27 -14.16
C SER A 315 5.64 -14.72 -13.33
N TYR A 316 4.51 -15.01 -13.97
CA TYR A 316 3.24 -15.40 -13.34
C TYR A 316 2.79 -16.81 -13.74
N GLN A 317 3.72 -17.68 -14.15
CA GLN A 317 3.43 -19.08 -14.45
C GLN A 317 2.70 -19.79 -13.30
N TRP A 318 3.05 -19.47 -12.05
CA TRP A 318 2.36 -19.98 -10.85
C TRP A 318 0.85 -19.66 -10.83
N LEU A 319 0.43 -18.51 -11.39
CA LEU A 319 -0.98 -18.13 -11.47
C LEU A 319 -1.69 -18.95 -12.54
N LYS A 320 -1.03 -19.18 -13.67
CA LYS A 320 -1.52 -20.09 -14.71
C LYS A 320 -1.69 -21.51 -14.18
N ASP A 321 -0.71 -22.03 -13.45
CA ASP A 321 -0.77 -23.36 -12.83
C ASP A 321 -1.90 -23.44 -11.79
N LYS A 322 -2.08 -22.40 -10.97
CA LYS A 322 -3.19 -22.31 -10.00
C LYS A 322 -4.56 -22.33 -10.70
N VAL A 323 -4.73 -21.59 -11.79
CA VAL A 323 -5.98 -21.56 -12.57
C VAL A 323 -6.24 -22.91 -13.24
N GLN A 324 -5.20 -23.55 -13.76
CA GLN A 324 -5.30 -24.84 -14.45
C GLN A 324 -5.42 -26.03 -13.51
N SER A 325 -5.14 -25.86 -12.21
CA SER A 325 -5.35 -26.88 -11.19
C SER A 325 -6.82 -27.29 -11.07
N GLU A 326 -7.06 -28.47 -10.50
CA GLU A 326 -8.42 -28.96 -10.25
C GLU A 326 -9.24 -28.02 -9.35
N ASP A 327 -8.60 -27.42 -8.36
CA ASP A 327 -9.26 -26.42 -7.49
C ASP A 327 -9.53 -25.12 -8.24
N GLY A 328 -8.65 -24.69 -9.14
CA GLY A 328 -8.85 -23.54 -10.02
C GLY A 328 -10.05 -23.72 -10.95
N LYS A 329 -10.17 -24.91 -11.58
CA LYS A 329 -11.32 -25.27 -12.41
C LYS A 329 -12.63 -25.26 -11.62
N LYS A 330 -12.64 -25.85 -10.41
CA LYS A 330 -13.81 -25.82 -9.51
C LYS A 330 -14.20 -24.39 -9.13
N GLN A 331 -13.23 -23.52 -8.86
CA GLN A 331 -13.49 -22.11 -8.61
C GLN A 331 -14.10 -21.44 -9.84
N GLN A 332 -13.62 -21.74 -11.05
CA GLN A 332 -14.16 -21.17 -12.29
C GLN A 332 -15.62 -21.54 -12.52
N VAL A 333 -16.01 -22.80 -12.24
CA VAL A 333 -17.42 -23.22 -12.29
C VAL A 333 -18.26 -22.37 -11.33
N LYS A 334 -17.80 -22.20 -10.08
CA LYS A 334 -18.49 -21.34 -9.10
C LYS A 334 -18.55 -19.87 -9.52
N VAL A 335 -17.54 -19.36 -10.24
CA VAL A 335 -17.59 -18.00 -10.83
C VAL A 335 -18.70 -17.90 -11.87
N MET A 336 -18.90 -18.92 -12.69
CA MET A 336 -20.00 -18.97 -13.68
C MET A 336 -21.36 -19.07 -12.99
N ASP A 337 -21.46 -19.84 -11.90
CA ASP A 337 -22.69 -19.96 -11.12
C ASP A 337 -23.13 -18.62 -10.50
N LEU A 338 -22.22 -17.64 -10.35
CA LEU A 338 -22.56 -16.29 -9.87
C LEU A 338 -23.19 -15.40 -10.93
N LEU A 339 -23.13 -15.76 -12.22
CA LEU A 339 -23.67 -14.95 -13.31
C LEU A 339 -25.17 -14.64 -13.17
N PRO A 340 -26.05 -15.60 -12.82
CA PRO A 340 -27.46 -15.32 -12.62
C PRO A 340 -27.71 -14.30 -11.51
N ILE A 341 -26.96 -14.38 -10.40
CA ILE A 341 -27.06 -13.42 -9.28
C ILE A 341 -26.59 -12.03 -9.75
N ALA A 342 -25.45 -11.97 -10.46
CA ALA A 342 -24.93 -10.72 -10.98
C ALA A 342 -25.90 -10.06 -11.97
N HIS A 343 -26.50 -10.84 -12.87
CA HIS A 343 -27.51 -10.38 -13.83
C HIS A 343 -28.78 -9.86 -13.15
N GLN A 344 -29.28 -10.56 -12.12
CA GLN A 344 -30.42 -10.08 -11.31
C GLN A 344 -30.15 -8.73 -10.63
N LEU A 345 -28.90 -8.47 -10.25
CA LEU A 345 -28.48 -7.21 -9.63
C LEU A 345 -28.01 -6.16 -10.66
N GLY A 346 -28.09 -6.47 -11.97
CA GLY A 346 -27.67 -5.57 -13.03
C GLY A 346 -26.18 -5.22 -12.99
N CYS A 347 -25.32 -6.15 -12.58
CA CYS A 347 -23.89 -5.90 -12.37
C CYS A 347 -22.99 -7.00 -12.96
N THR A 348 -21.68 -6.76 -13.01
CA THR A 348 -20.71 -7.78 -13.39
C THR A 348 -20.31 -8.65 -12.20
N VAL A 349 -19.79 -9.86 -12.46
CA VAL A 349 -19.27 -10.73 -11.37
C VAL A 349 -18.10 -10.07 -10.64
N ALA A 350 -17.30 -9.24 -11.33
CA ALA A 350 -16.23 -8.48 -10.70
C ALA A 350 -16.79 -7.44 -9.72
N GLN A 351 -17.80 -6.67 -10.13
CA GLN A 351 -18.51 -5.73 -9.26
C GLN A 351 -19.14 -6.43 -8.07
N LEU A 352 -19.80 -7.58 -8.29
CA LEU A 352 -20.40 -8.39 -7.24
C LEU A 352 -19.34 -8.88 -6.23
N SER A 353 -18.19 -9.37 -6.70
CA SER A 353 -17.11 -9.85 -5.84
C SER A 353 -16.52 -8.73 -4.98
N ILE A 354 -16.26 -7.56 -5.57
CA ILE A 354 -15.72 -6.39 -4.85
C ILE A 354 -16.75 -5.88 -3.83
N ALA A 355 -18.02 -5.75 -4.22
CA ALA A 355 -19.10 -5.35 -3.33
C ALA A 355 -19.27 -6.33 -2.17
N TRP A 356 -19.19 -7.64 -2.45
CA TRP A 356 -19.23 -8.68 -1.44
C TRP A 356 -18.06 -8.55 -0.46
N CYS A 357 -16.85 -8.22 -0.93
CA CYS A 357 -15.73 -7.97 -0.03
C CYS A 357 -16.00 -6.76 0.89
N LEU A 358 -16.59 -5.69 0.37
CA LEU A 358 -16.90 -4.47 1.12
C LEU A 358 -18.08 -4.58 2.11
N ARG A 359 -18.84 -5.68 2.05
CA ARG A 359 -20.02 -5.89 2.90
C ARG A 359 -19.69 -5.88 4.39
N SER A 360 -18.49 -6.33 4.76
CA SER A 360 -18.06 -6.34 6.16
C SER A 360 -17.63 -4.95 6.58
N GLU A 361 -18.20 -4.45 7.67
CA GLU A 361 -17.79 -3.17 8.27
C GLU A 361 -16.38 -3.25 8.87
N ALA A 362 -15.90 -4.45 9.21
CA ALA A 362 -14.53 -4.69 9.68
C ALA A 362 -13.47 -4.48 8.59
N ILE A 363 -13.89 -4.39 7.31
CA ILE A 363 -13.02 -4.07 6.19
C ILE A 363 -13.05 -2.56 5.97
N SER A 364 -11.92 -1.91 6.19
CA SER A 364 -11.78 -0.47 6.03
C SER A 364 -11.65 -0.09 4.56
N SER A 365 -10.90 -0.87 3.78
CA SER A 365 -10.73 -0.65 2.34
C SER A 365 -10.40 -1.93 1.58
N VAL A 366 -10.78 -1.99 0.30
CA VAL A 366 -10.40 -3.04 -0.66
C VAL A 366 -9.49 -2.43 -1.72
N LEU A 367 -8.28 -2.96 -1.87
CA LEU A 367 -7.33 -2.55 -2.90
C LEU A 367 -7.72 -3.16 -4.24
N LEU A 368 -7.97 -2.27 -5.20
CA LEU A 368 -8.19 -2.60 -6.60
C LEU A 368 -6.85 -2.64 -7.32
N GLU A 369 -6.75 -3.51 -8.32
CA GLU A 369 -5.59 -3.59 -9.18
C GLU A 369 -6.09 -3.74 -10.62
N VAL A 370 -5.85 -2.72 -11.43
CA VAL A 370 -6.46 -2.56 -12.75
C VAL A 370 -5.40 -2.18 -13.77
N SER A 371 -5.55 -2.67 -15.00
CA SER A 371 -4.60 -2.41 -16.09
C SER A 371 -5.10 -1.38 -17.10
N ASN A 372 -6.36 -0.94 -16.99
CA ASN A 372 -6.95 0.10 -17.84
C ASN A 372 -8.14 0.78 -17.16
N THR A 373 -8.55 1.91 -17.72
CA THR A 373 -9.58 2.78 -17.14
C THR A 373 -10.97 2.13 -17.16
N GLU A 374 -11.27 1.30 -18.14
CA GLU A 374 -12.55 0.58 -18.21
C GLU A 374 -12.71 -0.37 -17.02
N GLN A 375 -11.67 -1.12 -16.67
CA GLN A 375 -11.66 -1.97 -15.46
C GLN A 375 -11.78 -1.14 -14.18
N LEU A 376 -11.13 0.03 -14.12
CA LEU A 376 -11.24 0.91 -12.96
C LEU A 376 -12.69 1.38 -12.78
N MET A 377 -13.31 1.89 -13.85
CA MET A 377 -14.69 2.36 -13.82
C MET A 377 -15.68 1.24 -13.51
N GLU A 378 -15.48 0.06 -14.10
CA GLU A 378 -16.25 -1.15 -13.78
C GLU A 378 -16.15 -1.45 -12.27
N ASN A 379 -14.93 -1.53 -11.72
CA ASN A 379 -14.69 -1.87 -10.33
C ASN A 379 -15.23 -0.82 -9.35
N LEU A 380 -15.15 0.48 -9.67
CA LEU A 380 -15.75 1.55 -8.89
C LEU A 380 -17.29 1.44 -8.83
N GLY A 381 -17.90 0.89 -9.88
CA GLY A 381 -19.33 0.57 -9.93
C GLY A 381 -19.78 -0.43 -8.85
N ALA A 382 -18.88 -1.19 -8.23
CA ALA A 382 -19.19 -2.09 -7.11
C ALA A 382 -19.85 -1.37 -5.92
N LEU A 383 -19.62 -0.06 -5.75
CA LEU A 383 -20.26 0.72 -4.69
C LEU A 383 -21.79 0.79 -4.85
N GLN A 384 -22.30 0.75 -6.07
CA GLN A 384 -23.74 0.72 -6.35
C GLN A 384 -24.33 -0.66 -6.04
N VAL A 385 -23.58 -1.73 -6.31
CA VAL A 385 -23.97 -3.11 -5.99
C VAL A 385 -23.99 -3.35 -4.48
N LEU A 386 -23.06 -2.75 -3.74
CA LEU A 386 -22.99 -2.86 -2.28
C LEU A 386 -24.31 -2.43 -1.61
N ALA A 387 -24.99 -1.41 -2.14
CA ALA A 387 -26.28 -0.96 -1.61
C ALA A 387 -27.43 -1.96 -1.85
N GLN A 388 -27.28 -2.87 -2.81
CA GLN A 388 -28.28 -3.89 -3.18
C GLN A 388 -28.02 -5.25 -2.51
N LEU A 389 -26.88 -5.44 -1.85
CA LEU A 389 -26.51 -6.70 -1.19
C LEU A 389 -27.28 -6.90 0.13
N THR A 390 -28.51 -7.38 0.03
CA THR A 390 -29.33 -7.77 1.18
C THR A 390 -28.77 -9.01 1.90
N PRO A 391 -29.12 -9.23 3.18
CA PRO A 391 -28.73 -10.45 3.90
C PRO A 391 -29.13 -11.75 3.17
N GLN A 392 -30.28 -11.74 2.48
CA GLN A 392 -30.74 -12.87 1.68
C GLN A 392 -29.83 -13.15 0.48
N LYS A 393 -29.41 -12.12 -0.25
CA LYS A 393 -28.47 -12.26 -1.38
C LYS A 393 -27.09 -12.73 -0.91
N VAL A 394 -26.62 -12.23 0.23
CA VAL A 394 -25.37 -12.69 0.84
C VAL A 394 -25.46 -14.17 1.22
N LEU A 395 -26.60 -14.62 1.76
CA LEU A 395 -26.82 -16.02 2.09
C LEU A 395 -26.86 -16.92 0.85
N GLU A 396 -27.52 -16.47 -0.23
CA GLU A 396 -27.52 -17.14 -1.54
C GLU A 396 -26.09 -17.34 -2.08
N ILE A 397 -25.27 -16.29 -2.06
CA ILE A 397 -23.85 -16.36 -2.43
C ILE A 397 -23.09 -17.35 -1.52
N HIS A 398 -23.37 -17.36 -0.22
CA HIS A 398 -22.72 -18.30 0.70
C HIS A 398 -23.05 -19.76 0.39
N TRP A 399 -24.31 -20.07 0.09
CA TRP A 399 -24.74 -21.42 -0.28
C TRP A 399 -24.07 -21.87 -1.57
N LEU A 400 -24.06 -21.02 -2.59
CA LEU A 400 -23.41 -21.28 -3.87
C LEU A 400 -21.91 -21.55 -3.70
N LEU A 401 -21.21 -20.71 -2.93
CA LEU A 401 -19.77 -20.88 -2.73
C LEU A 401 -19.43 -22.10 -1.87
N GLY A 402 -20.31 -22.51 -0.96
CA GLY A 402 -20.13 -23.70 -0.12
C GLY A 402 -18.85 -23.70 0.73
N ASN A 403 -18.31 -22.52 1.03
CA ASN A 403 -17.02 -22.34 1.70
C ASN A 403 -17.07 -21.33 2.86
N LYS A 404 -18.25 -21.15 3.47
CA LYS A 404 -18.40 -20.26 4.63
C LYS A 404 -17.51 -20.79 5.77
N PRO A 405 -16.54 -20.00 6.25
CA PRO A 405 -15.66 -20.45 7.31
C PRO A 405 -16.46 -20.67 8.60
N HIS A 406 -16.02 -21.65 9.39
CA HIS A 406 -16.58 -21.94 10.69
C HIS A 406 -15.69 -21.30 11.75
N THR A 407 -16.26 -20.46 12.59
CA THR A 407 -15.60 -20.10 13.86
C THR A 407 -15.49 -21.37 14.68
N LYS A 408 -14.27 -21.84 14.93
CA LYS A 408 -14.03 -22.88 15.92
C LYS A 408 -14.55 -22.33 17.26
N LYS A 409 -15.59 -22.96 17.80
CA LYS A 409 -16.16 -22.62 19.10
C LYS A 409 -15.14 -22.86 20.21
#